data_AF-A0A2J7QW38-F1
#
_entry.id   AF-A0A2J7QW38-F1
#
_cell.length_a   1.000
_cell.length_b   1.000
_cell.length_c   1.000
_cell.angle_alpha   90.00
_cell.angle_beta   90.00
_cell.angle_gamma   90.00
#
_symmetry.space_group_name_H-M   'P 1'
#
loop_
_entity.id
_entity.type
_entity.pdbx_description
1 polymer ?
#
loop_
_entity_poly.entity_id
_entity_poly.type
_entity_poly.pdbx_seq_one_letter_code
_entity_poly.pdbx_strand_id
1 'polypeptide(L)'
;MAMLQNQEPAKKRSKLVLPEPQISDQELQQVVKLGRASEAAREVATEGGHQPSDTLLADYSLTPAGGTRTPRTPALTTDRILQEAQNMMALTHVDTPLKGGLNTPLHSSDFSGMTPQREIVTTPNTVLATPFRSQRSDALHTPAGGGFHTPNLDGSRGAVAPTPIRDKLSINPEEGLDVGDTPQAMHNYQRQLKEQLRSGLSSLPAPRNDYEIVVPDSEIEMEAPVEAANSVEDQADVDTRYLAELKAKRELEMQSRSQPVQRDLPRPVEVNTAVLRPPHTDPPLTELQKAEEFIKREMITMLHYDAVYSPPVIPVETKKRGQVTSQAQHLVYLEQHPYETYSQDQLAQAHAILQQEMEVVKQGMGHGDLSLESYTQVWEECLAQVHINNI
;
A
#
# COMPACT_ATOMS: atom_id res chain seq x y z
N MET A 1 43.95 60.81 -20.12
CA MET A 1 42.60 60.43 -20.57
C MET A 1 42.71 59.04 -21.18
N ALA A 2 42.34 57.99 -20.45
CA ALA A 2 42.21 56.63 -20.96
C ALA A 2 41.18 55.91 -20.09
N MET A 3 40.02 55.61 -20.68
CA MET A 3 38.93 54.85 -20.05
C MET A 3 39.24 53.35 -20.16
N LEU A 4 39.18 52.64 -19.03
CA LEU A 4 39.13 51.17 -19.00
C LEU A 4 37.66 50.75 -18.88
N GLN A 5 37.10 50.28 -20.00
CA GLN A 5 35.79 49.66 -20.08
C GLN A 5 35.84 48.26 -19.44
N ASN A 6 35.06 48.04 -18.38
CA ASN A 6 34.75 46.70 -17.86
C ASN A 6 33.87 45.95 -18.88
N GLN A 7 34.33 44.80 -19.39
CA GLN A 7 33.51 43.84 -20.12
C GLN A 7 33.57 42.49 -19.42
N GLU A 8 32.49 42.11 -18.73
CA GLU A 8 32.30 40.75 -18.20
C GLU A 8 31.78 39.82 -19.31
N PRO A 9 32.25 38.55 -19.39
CA PRO A 9 31.82 37.62 -20.43
C PRO A 9 30.43 37.03 -20.15
N ALA A 10 29.50 37.18 -21.10
CA ALA A 10 28.15 36.63 -21.04
C ALA A 10 28.14 35.08 -20.97
N LYS A 11 27.56 34.54 -19.90
CA LYS A 11 27.33 33.08 -19.72
C LYS A 11 26.40 32.54 -20.82
N LYS A 12 26.88 31.55 -21.57
CA LYS A 12 26.10 30.79 -22.57
C LYS A 12 25.08 29.89 -21.85
N ARG A 13 23.80 30.04 -22.20
CA ARG A 13 22.70 29.20 -21.68
C ARG A 13 22.77 27.80 -22.28
N SER A 14 22.57 26.76 -21.47
CA SER A 14 22.47 25.38 -21.94
C SER A 14 21.22 25.20 -22.82
N LYS A 15 21.35 24.34 -23.84
CA LYS A 15 20.29 24.05 -24.82
C LYS A 15 19.13 23.34 -24.10
N LEU A 16 17.91 23.87 -24.25
CA LEU A 16 16.69 23.29 -23.72
C LEU A 16 16.44 21.95 -24.43
N VAL A 17 16.58 20.84 -23.70
CA VAL A 17 16.20 19.51 -24.17
C VAL A 17 14.78 19.28 -23.68
N LEU A 18 13.83 19.38 -24.60
CA LEU A 18 12.44 19.01 -24.33
C LEU A 18 12.28 17.49 -24.44
N PRO A 19 11.37 16.88 -23.66
CA PRO A 19 10.99 15.48 -23.84
C PRO A 19 10.51 15.22 -25.26
N GLU A 20 10.81 14.05 -25.80
CA GLU A 20 10.35 13.65 -27.13
C GLU A 20 8.81 13.63 -27.20
N PRO A 21 8.22 13.99 -28.35
CA PRO A 21 6.78 13.96 -28.53
C PRO A 21 6.26 12.54 -28.27
N GLN A 22 5.28 12.43 -27.36
CA GLN A 22 4.72 11.15 -26.93
C GLN A 22 3.84 10.47 -27.99
N ILE A 23 3.63 11.10 -29.14
CA ILE A 23 2.78 10.59 -30.22
C ILE A 23 3.67 10.34 -31.44
N SER A 24 3.58 9.13 -31.96
CA SER A 24 4.27 8.71 -33.17
C SER A 24 3.56 9.26 -34.42
N ASP A 25 4.31 9.48 -35.50
CA ASP A 25 3.76 9.97 -36.77
C ASP A 25 2.74 8.99 -37.39
N GLN A 26 2.80 7.72 -37.00
CA GLN A 26 1.83 6.68 -37.37
C GLN A 26 0.49 6.86 -36.67
N GLU A 27 0.50 7.19 -35.38
CA GLU A 27 -0.72 7.50 -34.63
C GLU A 27 -1.37 8.77 -35.17
N LEU A 28 -0.56 9.77 -35.58
CA LEU A 28 -1.06 10.97 -36.23
C LEU A 28 -1.81 10.65 -37.53
N GLN A 29 -1.25 9.77 -38.38
CA GLN A 29 -1.89 9.32 -39.61
C GLN A 29 -3.19 8.54 -39.34
N GLN A 30 -3.22 7.70 -38.30
CA GLN A 30 -4.42 6.97 -37.90
C GLN A 30 -5.52 7.93 -37.41
N VAL A 31 -5.17 8.96 -36.65
CA VAL A 31 -6.12 9.99 -36.18
C VAL A 31 -6.71 10.75 -37.36
N VAL A 32 -5.90 11.14 -38.35
CA VAL A 32 -6.40 11.81 -39.57
C VAL A 32 -7.34 10.91 -40.37
N LYS A 33 -6.99 9.62 -40.50
CA LYS A 33 -7.83 8.63 -41.20
C LYS A 33 -9.15 8.40 -40.49
N LEU A 34 -9.15 8.34 -39.16
CA LEU A 34 -10.34 8.21 -38.32
C LEU A 34 -11.22 9.46 -38.39
N GLY A 35 -10.61 10.65 -38.42
CA GLY A 35 -11.32 11.92 -38.61
C GLY A 35 -12.07 11.98 -39.93
N ARG A 36 -11.41 11.60 -41.04
CA ARG A 36 -12.03 11.56 -42.36
C ARG A 36 -13.15 10.51 -42.48
N ALA A 37 -12.98 9.36 -41.81
CA ALA A 37 -14.03 8.33 -41.79
C ALA A 37 -15.26 8.77 -40.98
N SER A 38 -15.05 9.48 -39.87
CA SER A 38 -16.12 10.05 -39.05
C SER A 38 -16.90 11.14 -39.79
N GLU A 39 -16.22 11.98 -40.58
CA GLU A 39 -16.85 13.01 -41.41
C GLU A 39 -17.72 12.39 -42.53
N ALA A 40 -17.19 11.39 -43.23
CA ALA A 40 -17.94 10.69 -44.29
C ALA A 40 -19.18 9.95 -43.75
N ALA A 41 -19.07 9.32 -42.57
CA ALA A 41 -20.22 8.66 -41.93
C ALA A 41 -21.31 9.66 -41.52
N ARG A 42 -20.91 10.88 -41.14
CA ARG A 42 -21.84 11.97 -40.80
C ARG A 42 -22.56 12.50 -42.03
N GLU A 43 -21.85 12.74 -43.13
CA GLU A 43 -22.43 13.25 -44.38
C GLU A 43 -23.54 12.31 -44.89
N VAL A 44 -23.27 11.00 -44.89
CA VAL A 44 -24.24 9.95 -45.26
C VAL A 44 -25.44 9.90 -44.28
N ALA A 45 -25.21 10.11 -42.98
CA ALA A 45 -26.28 10.12 -41.99
C ALA A 45 -27.18 11.37 -42.11
N THR A 46 -26.62 12.52 -42.49
CA THR A 46 -27.35 13.79 -42.64
C THR A 46 -28.20 13.86 -43.91
N GLU A 47 -27.84 13.11 -44.96
CA GLU A 47 -28.59 13.07 -46.23
C GLU A 47 -29.93 12.29 -46.12
N GLY A 48 -30.10 11.47 -45.07
CA GLY A 48 -31.26 10.59 -44.85
C GLY A 48 -32.51 11.21 -44.18
N GLY A 49 -32.52 12.52 -43.92
CA GLY A 49 -33.74 13.28 -43.57
C GLY A 49 -34.44 12.95 -42.23
N HIS A 50 -33.83 12.18 -41.32
CA HIS A 50 -34.42 11.86 -40.01
C HIS A 50 -33.74 12.67 -38.87
N GLN A 51 -34.49 13.63 -38.32
CA GLN A 51 -34.09 14.59 -37.29
C GLN A 51 -34.28 14.18 -35.79
N PRO A 52 -34.37 12.90 -35.36
CA PRO A 52 -34.37 12.56 -33.93
C PRO A 52 -33.01 12.04 -33.39
N SER A 53 -32.03 11.76 -34.25
CA SER A 53 -30.71 11.22 -33.87
C SER A 53 -29.61 12.29 -33.70
N ASP A 54 -29.93 13.56 -33.95
CA ASP A 54 -28.96 14.68 -33.91
C ASP A 54 -28.42 14.93 -32.49
N THR A 55 -29.18 14.59 -31.44
CA THR A 55 -28.73 14.68 -30.03
C THR A 55 -27.80 13.54 -29.60
N LEU A 56 -27.71 12.46 -30.37
CA LEU A 56 -26.80 11.33 -30.12
C LEU A 56 -25.52 11.43 -30.95
N LEU A 57 -25.53 12.22 -32.03
CA LEU A 57 -24.36 12.53 -32.85
C LEU A 57 -23.69 13.80 -32.29
N ALA A 58 -22.65 13.62 -31.47
CA ALA A 58 -21.91 14.76 -30.94
C ALA A 58 -21.14 15.50 -32.06
N ASP A 59 -21.38 16.80 -32.19
CA ASP A 59 -20.66 17.71 -33.09
C ASP A 59 -19.19 17.87 -32.66
N TYR A 60 -18.28 17.20 -33.36
CA TYR A 60 -16.83 17.39 -33.22
C TYR A 60 -16.22 18.22 -34.36
N SER A 61 -17.01 18.98 -35.12
CA SER A 61 -16.53 19.77 -36.27
C SER A 61 -15.99 21.16 -35.94
N LEU A 62 -16.05 21.59 -34.68
CA LEU A 62 -15.46 22.83 -34.20
C LEU A 62 -14.58 22.56 -32.98
N THR A 63 -13.42 21.94 -33.24
CA THR A 63 -12.29 22.11 -32.31
C THR A 63 -11.38 23.21 -32.87
N PRO A 64 -11.29 24.38 -32.21
CA PRO A 64 -10.08 25.18 -32.38
C PRO A 64 -8.92 24.31 -31.90
N ALA A 65 -7.75 24.46 -32.50
CA ALA A 65 -6.53 23.90 -31.94
C ALA A 65 -6.44 24.29 -30.45
N GLY A 66 -6.56 23.29 -29.56
CA GLY A 66 -6.46 23.44 -28.11
C GLY A 66 -7.80 23.40 -27.34
N GLY A 67 -8.01 22.28 -26.64
CA GLY A 67 -8.60 22.25 -25.30
C GLY A 67 -10.05 22.70 -25.09
N THR A 68 -10.99 21.75 -25.15
CA THR A 68 -12.24 21.78 -24.35
C THR A 68 -12.65 20.38 -23.90
N ARG A 69 -11.70 19.61 -23.33
CA ARG A 69 -12.07 18.94 -22.08
C ARG A 69 -12.20 20.10 -21.11
N THR A 70 -13.32 20.25 -20.40
CA THR A 70 -13.27 21.02 -19.17
C THR A 70 -12.06 20.47 -18.41
N PRO A 71 -10.97 21.24 -18.24
CA PRO A 71 -10.01 20.80 -17.26
C PRO A 71 -10.87 20.76 -16.01
N ARG A 72 -11.02 19.56 -15.45
CA ARG A 72 -11.12 19.48 -14.01
C ARG A 72 -9.93 20.31 -13.59
N THR A 73 -10.15 21.56 -13.16
CA THR A 73 -9.19 22.16 -12.27
C THR A 73 -9.05 21.08 -11.22
N PRO A 74 -7.86 20.46 -11.05
CA PRO A 74 -7.62 19.87 -9.76
C PRO A 74 -8.04 20.98 -8.80
N ALA A 75 -8.93 20.66 -7.85
CA ALA A 75 -9.05 21.49 -6.67
C ALA A 75 -7.60 21.88 -6.31
N LEU A 76 -7.36 23.12 -5.90
CA LEU A 76 -6.02 23.62 -5.59
C LEU A 76 -5.45 22.83 -4.40
N THR A 77 -5.19 21.55 -4.59
CA THR A 77 -4.61 20.58 -3.69
C THR A 77 -3.14 20.85 -3.85
N THR A 78 -2.67 21.86 -3.12
CA THR A 78 -1.25 21.99 -2.84
C THR A 78 -0.79 20.62 -2.35
N ASP A 79 0.20 20.05 -3.03
CA ASP A 79 0.75 18.74 -2.68
C ASP A 79 1.11 18.72 -1.19
N ARG A 80 0.36 17.92 -0.41
CA ARG A 80 0.46 17.87 1.05
C ARG A 80 1.81 17.34 1.50
N ILE A 81 2.41 16.45 0.71
CA ILE A 81 3.74 15.88 0.96
C ILE A 81 4.79 16.96 0.71
N LEU A 82 4.66 17.73 -0.37
CA LEU A 82 5.55 18.85 -0.66
C LEU A 82 5.44 19.95 0.41
N GLN A 83 4.24 20.22 0.90
CA GLN A 83 3.98 21.20 1.96
C GLN A 83 4.55 20.74 3.32
N GLU A 84 4.46 19.44 3.63
CA GLU A 84 5.07 18.84 4.82
C GLU A 84 6.61 18.84 4.73
N ALA A 85 7.17 18.50 3.57
CA ALA A 85 8.59 18.60 3.32
C ALA A 85 9.10 20.05 3.47
N GLN A 86 8.33 21.04 3.00
CA GLN A 86 8.65 22.46 3.21
C GLN A 86 8.57 22.87 4.69
N ASN A 87 7.57 22.38 5.43
CA ASN A 87 7.46 22.62 6.87
C ASN A 87 8.63 21.97 7.64
N MET A 88 9.03 20.76 7.26
CA MET A 88 10.18 20.05 7.82
C MET A 88 11.48 20.80 7.53
N MET A 89 11.71 21.22 6.30
CA MET A 89 12.85 22.07 5.95
C MET A 89 12.84 23.37 6.78
N ALA A 90 11.69 24.05 6.86
CA ALA A 90 11.53 25.27 7.65
C ALA A 90 11.83 25.05 9.13
N LEU A 91 11.44 23.91 9.72
CA LEU A 91 11.72 23.56 11.11
C LEU A 91 13.18 23.15 11.34
N THR A 92 13.81 22.47 10.39
CA THR A 92 15.23 22.06 10.50
C THR A 92 16.20 23.23 10.47
N HIS A 93 15.80 24.34 9.85
CA HIS A 93 16.62 25.54 9.71
C HIS A 93 16.35 26.60 10.80
N VAL A 94 15.47 26.33 11.78
CA VAL A 94 15.12 27.27 12.86
C VAL A 94 15.72 26.83 14.18
N ASP A 95 16.44 27.76 14.83
CA ASP A 95 17.03 27.54 16.16
C ASP A 95 15.95 27.27 17.21
N THR A 96 16.28 26.45 18.22
CA THR A 96 15.36 26.01 19.28
C THR A 96 14.57 27.19 19.89
N PRO A 97 13.27 27.01 20.20
CA PRO A 97 12.40 28.09 20.68
C PRO A 97 12.88 28.76 21.98
N LEU A 98 13.80 28.11 22.71
CA LEU A 98 14.43 28.64 23.93
C LEU A 98 15.35 29.86 23.68
N LYS A 99 15.83 30.04 22.44
CA LYS A 99 16.72 31.15 22.06
C LYS A 99 15.97 32.48 21.87
N GLY A 100 14.63 32.44 21.85
CA GLY A 100 13.76 33.59 21.66
C GLY A 100 13.72 34.08 20.20
N GLY A 101 12.54 34.19 19.62
CA GLY A 101 12.34 34.62 18.23
C GLY A 101 10.87 34.53 17.79
N LEU A 102 10.55 35.08 16.62
CA LEU A 102 9.24 34.92 16.00
C LEU A 102 9.14 33.53 15.36
N ASN A 103 8.06 32.79 15.63
CA ASN A 103 7.86 31.46 15.07
C ASN A 103 7.72 31.51 13.54
N THR A 104 8.38 30.57 12.85
CA THR A 104 8.28 30.42 11.40
C THR A 104 6.85 30.02 11.01
N PRO A 105 6.21 30.72 10.04
CA PRO A 105 4.86 30.38 9.63
C PRO A 105 4.85 29.01 8.96
N LEU A 106 4.13 28.06 9.56
CA LEU A 106 3.95 26.71 9.02
C LEU A 106 2.62 26.60 8.29
N HIS A 107 2.61 25.81 7.22
CA HIS A 107 1.38 25.50 6.51
C HIS A 107 0.60 24.40 7.24
N SER A 108 -0.73 24.49 7.29
CA SER A 108 -1.57 23.49 7.95
C SER A 108 -1.72 22.22 7.09
N SER A 109 -0.93 21.19 7.40
CA SER A 109 -1.02 19.84 6.83
C SER A 109 -1.75 18.88 7.78
N ASP A 110 -2.56 17.97 7.23
CA ASP A 110 -3.49 17.09 7.98
C ASP A 110 -2.83 15.86 8.65
N PHE A 111 -1.49 15.85 8.82
CA PHE A 111 -0.68 14.73 9.33
C PHE A 111 -0.54 14.66 10.86
N SER A 112 -1.50 15.21 11.62
CA SER A 112 -1.46 15.24 13.09
C SER A 112 -1.68 13.87 13.77
N GLY A 113 -2.07 12.82 13.03
CA GLY A 113 -2.38 11.50 13.58
C GLY A 113 -1.99 10.31 12.69
N MET A 114 -1.98 9.11 13.28
CA MET A 114 -1.61 7.85 12.60
C MET A 114 -2.64 7.36 11.56
N THR A 115 -3.82 7.99 11.48
CA THR A 115 -4.83 7.68 10.46
C THR A 115 -5.02 8.92 9.58
N PRO A 116 -4.95 8.79 8.25
CA PRO A 116 -5.23 9.92 7.36
C PRO A 116 -6.68 10.36 7.56
N GLN A 117 -6.88 11.65 7.88
CA GLN A 117 -8.22 12.23 7.97
C GLN A 117 -8.88 12.18 6.58
N ARG A 118 -10.17 11.80 6.55
CA ARG A 118 -10.91 11.63 5.30
C ARG A 118 -11.14 12.99 4.65
N GLU A 119 -10.44 13.27 3.56
CA GLU A 119 -10.64 14.48 2.76
C GLU A 119 -12.02 14.44 2.11
N ILE A 120 -12.93 15.31 2.56
CA ILE A 120 -14.24 15.49 1.94
C ILE A 120 -14.00 16.24 0.63
N VAL A 121 -13.90 15.48 -0.46
CA VAL A 121 -13.82 16.03 -1.83
C VAL A 121 -15.07 16.86 -2.07
N THR A 122 -14.93 18.17 -1.86
CA THR A 122 -16.01 19.12 -2.10
C THR A 122 -15.92 19.45 -3.58
N THR A 123 -16.80 18.87 -4.39
CA THR A 123 -16.90 19.20 -5.82
C THR A 123 -17.31 20.67 -5.94
N PRO A 124 -16.46 21.59 -6.46
CA PRO A 124 -16.90 22.93 -6.72
C PRO A 124 -17.95 22.86 -7.84
N ASN A 125 -19.19 23.17 -7.50
CA ASN A 125 -20.31 23.17 -8.43
C ASN A 125 -20.10 24.29 -9.47
N THR A 126 -19.68 23.94 -10.69
CA THR A 126 -19.40 24.90 -11.77
C THR A 126 -20.60 25.17 -12.69
N VAL A 127 -21.81 24.73 -12.32
CA VAL A 127 -23.02 24.88 -13.16
C VAL A 127 -23.67 26.28 -13.05
N LEU A 128 -23.10 27.22 -12.28
CA LEU A 128 -23.65 28.58 -12.15
C LEU A 128 -23.03 29.62 -13.11
N ALA A 129 -22.22 29.22 -14.09
CA ALA A 129 -21.59 30.14 -15.04
C ALA A 129 -21.98 29.88 -16.51
N THR A 130 -23.27 29.98 -16.83
CA THR A 130 -23.74 30.18 -18.21
C THR A 130 -24.30 31.59 -18.37
N PRO A 131 -23.68 32.49 -19.15
CA PRO A 131 -24.16 33.86 -19.35
C PRO A 131 -25.19 33.90 -20.50
N PHE A 132 -26.33 33.23 -20.35
CA PHE A 132 -27.48 33.43 -21.24
C PHE A 132 -28.78 33.29 -20.45
N ARG A 133 -29.13 34.36 -19.71
CA ARG A 133 -30.50 34.56 -19.22
C ARG A 133 -31.18 35.59 -20.12
N SER A 134 -32.09 35.09 -20.95
CA SER A 134 -33.09 35.88 -21.65
C SER A 134 -33.98 36.64 -20.65
N GLN A 135 -34.37 37.84 -21.04
CA GLN A 135 -35.25 38.71 -20.28
C GLN A 135 -36.66 38.13 -20.17
N ARG A 136 -37.22 38.13 -18.95
CA ARG A 136 -38.64 38.36 -18.73
C ARG A 136 -38.91 38.78 -17.28
N SER A 137 -39.68 39.87 -17.21
CA SER A 137 -40.34 40.52 -16.08
C SER A 137 -41.14 39.56 -15.20
N ASP A 138 -41.05 39.67 -13.87
CA ASP A 138 -42.01 40.44 -13.06
C ASP A 138 -41.58 40.44 -11.57
N ALA A 139 -42.19 41.32 -10.80
CA ALA A 139 -41.64 42.01 -9.65
C ALA A 139 -41.60 41.27 -8.28
N LEU A 140 -40.79 41.89 -7.39
CA LEU A 140 -41.06 42.16 -5.97
C LEU A 140 -40.70 41.07 -4.92
N HIS A 141 -39.54 41.19 -4.26
CA HIS A 141 -39.35 41.61 -2.85
C HIS A 141 -37.91 41.30 -2.34
N THR A 142 -37.36 42.25 -1.58
CA THR A 142 -35.98 42.39 -1.09
C THR A 142 -35.70 41.62 0.23
N PRO A 143 -34.47 41.64 0.83
CA PRO A 143 -33.79 40.45 1.35
C PRO A 143 -33.68 40.40 2.89
N ALA A 144 -33.47 39.21 3.46
CA ALA A 144 -33.00 39.09 4.84
C ALA A 144 -32.30 37.75 5.13
N GLY A 145 -31.14 37.83 5.78
CA GLY A 145 -30.70 36.82 6.76
C GLY A 145 -29.75 35.73 6.26
N GLY A 146 -28.46 35.90 6.57
CA GLY A 146 -27.46 34.84 6.44
C GLY A 146 -27.69 33.67 7.40
N GLY A 147 -27.06 32.54 7.08
CA GLY A 147 -27.13 31.33 7.90
C GLY A 147 -26.19 30.25 7.36
N PHE A 148 -24.93 30.37 7.75
CA PHE A 148 -23.86 29.40 7.54
C PHE A 148 -24.19 28.14 8.37
N HIS A 149 -24.47 27.01 7.73
CA HIS A 149 -24.58 25.72 8.42
C HIS A 149 -23.27 24.94 8.27
N THR A 150 -22.43 25.00 9.30
CA THR A 150 -21.32 24.07 9.54
C THR A 150 -21.87 22.68 9.91
N PRO A 151 -21.33 21.57 9.38
CA PRO A 151 -21.69 20.25 9.87
C PRO A 151 -21.02 19.99 11.22
N ASN A 152 -21.85 19.56 12.17
CA ASN A 152 -21.54 19.33 13.56
C ASN A 152 -20.72 18.04 13.72
N LEU A 153 -19.68 18.11 14.55
CA LEU A 153 -18.86 17.01 15.05
C LEU A 153 -19.42 16.63 16.42
N ASP A 154 -20.29 15.62 16.53
CA ASP A 154 -20.40 14.83 17.76
C ASP A 154 -21.14 13.50 17.53
N GLY A 155 -20.69 12.45 18.21
CA GLY A 155 -21.16 11.09 18.04
C GLY A 155 -22.52 10.85 18.71
N SER A 156 -23.53 10.49 17.92
CA SER A 156 -24.66 9.66 18.38
C SER A 156 -25.54 9.21 17.21
N ARG A 157 -25.73 7.88 17.11
CA ARG A 157 -26.88 7.16 16.52
C ARG A 157 -27.28 7.52 15.08
N GLY A 158 -27.02 6.58 14.17
CA GLY A 158 -27.43 6.63 12.77
C GLY A 158 -28.94 6.83 12.59
N ALA A 159 -29.31 8.03 12.14
CA ALA A 159 -30.48 8.27 11.32
C ALA A 159 -29.95 8.67 9.94
N VAL A 160 -30.05 7.74 8.99
CA VAL A 160 -29.76 8.01 7.58
C VAL A 160 -30.92 8.85 7.05
N ALA A 161 -30.72 10.15 6.87
CA ALA A 161 -31.60 10.94 6.04
C ALA A 161 -31.50 10.42 4.59
N PRO A 162 -32.61 10.13 3.89
CA PRO A 162 -32.54 9.72 2.50
C PRO A 162 -32.11 10.93 1.66
N THR A 163 -31.04 10.77 0.88
CA THR A 163 -30.67 11.77 -0.13
C THR A 163 -31.72 11.72 -1.25
N PRO A 164 -32.34 12.84 -1.66
CA PRO A 164 -33.28 12.84 -2.77
C PRO A 164 -32.48 12.85 -4.07
N ILE A 165 -32.06 11.66 -4.51
CA ILE A 165 -31.62 11.47 -5.89
C ILE A 165 -32.90 11.43 -6.73
N ARG A 166 -33.18 12.58 -7.35
CA ARG A 166 -34.36 12.82 -8.19
C ARG A 166 -34.37 11.83 -9.36
N ASP A 167 -35.34 10.92 -9.35
CA ASP A 167 -35.54 9.90 -10.36
C ASP A 167 -35.93 10.55 -11.71
N LYS A 168 -35.04 10.45 -12.70
CA LYS A 168 -35.26 11.00 -14.05
C LYS A 168 -36.21 10.13 -14.90
N LEU A 169 -36.70 9.01 -14.36
CA LEU A 169 -37.60 8.07 -15.04
C LEU A 169 -38.99 7.95 -14.40
N SER A 170 -39.32 8.77 -13.39
CA SER A 170 -40.67 8.82 -12.77
C SER A 170 -41.22 7.45 -12.36
N ILE A 171 -40.36 6.54 -11.91
CA ILE A 171 -40.73 5.18 -11.48
C ILE A 171 -41.35 5.23 -10.08
N ASN A 172 -40.97 6.22 -9.27
CA ASN A 172 -41.61 6.50 -7.99
C ASN A 172 -42.61 7.67 -8.13
N PRO A 173 -43.93 7.44 -8.02
CA PRO A 173 -44.89 8.54 -7.96
C PRO A 173 -44.68 9.33 -6.66
N GLU A 174 -44.23 10.57 -6.79
CA GLU A 174 -43.94 11.50 -5.69
C GLU A 174 -45.22 12.01 -4.98
N GLU A 175 -46.38 11.38 -5.17
CA GLU A 175 -47.70 11.89 -4.72
C GLU A 175 -48.01 11.60 -3.23
N GLY A 176 -47.06 11.05 -2.48
CA GLY A 176 -47.22 10.72 -1.07
C GLY A 176 -46.41 11.58 -0.09
N LEU A 177 -45.70 12.62 -0.54
CA LEU A 177 -44.74 13.36 0.30
C LEU A 177 -45.36 14.57 1.02
N ASP A 178 -46.53 14.38 1.64
CA ASP A 178 -47.04 15.26 2.71
C ASP A 178 -47.38 14.43 3.95
N VAL A 179 -46.40 13.64 4.41
CA VAL A 179 -46.49 12.90 5.68
C VAL A 179 -45.87 13.77 6.75
N GLY A 180 -46.71 14.40 7.56
CA GLY A 180 -46.29 15.31 8.64
C GLY A 180 -45.22 14.72 9.56
N ASP A 181 -44.36 15.61 10.06
CA ASP A 181 -43.07 15.45 10.77
C ASP A 181 -43.06 14.58 12.05
N THR A 182 -44.08 13.76 12.30
CA THR A 182 -44.16 12.90 13.49
C THR A 182 -43.72 11.46 13.19
N PRO A 183 -42.85 10.86 14.01
CA PRO A 183 -42.31 9.51 13.77
C PRO A 183 -43.39 8.41 13.77
N GLN A 184 -44.53 8.64 14.43
CA GLN A 184 -45.68 7.72 14.38
C GLN A 184 -46.39 7.72 13.03
N ALA A 185 -46.53 8.87 12.37
CA ALA A 185 -47.14 8.96 11.05
C ALA A 185 -46.31 8.24 9.99
N MET A 186 -44.99 8.40 10.04
CA MET A 186 -44.05 7.70 9.16
C MET A 186 -44.11 6.17 9.32
N HIS A 187 -44.20 5.67 10.56
CA HIS A 187 -44.33 4.23 10.81
C HIS A 187 -45.65 3.66 10.27
N ASN A 188 -46.75 4.41 10.37
CA ASN A 188 -48.05 4.03 9.82
C ASN A 188 -48.03 4.01 8.29
N TYR A 189 -47.39 4.99 7.65
CA TYR A 189 -47.21 5.04 6.20
C TYR A 189 -46.39 3.86 5.67
N GLN A 190 -45.28 3.52 6.34
CA GLN A 190 -44.48 2.35 5.98
C GLN A 190 -45.26 1.03 6.16
N ARG A 191 -46.14 0.95 7.16
CA ARG A 191 -47.01 -0.22 7.35
C ARG A 191 -48.02 -0.35 6.22
N GLN A 192 -48.66 0.75 5.81
CA GLN A 192 -49.60 0.77 4.69
C GLN A 192 -48.92 0.39 3.37
N LEU A 193 -47.71 0.90 3.10
CA LEU A 193 -46.90 0.50 1.94
C LEU A 193 -46.59 -0.99 1.93
N LYS A 194 -46.20 -1.56 3.08
CA LYS A 194 -45.95 -3.01 3.21
C LYS A 194 -47.21 -3.84 3.00
N GLU A 195 -48.37 -3.36 3.44
CA GLU A 195 -49.65 -4.04 3.21
C GLU A 195 -50.06 -4.01 1.73
N GLN A 196 -49.85 -2.89 1.04
CA GLN A 196 -50.07 -2.78 -0.41
C GLN A 196 -49.13 -3.71 -1.21
N LEU A 197 -47.86 -3.78 -0.84
CA LEU A 197 -46.92 -4.72 -1.46
C LEU A 197 -47.30 -6.17 -1.17
N ARG A 198 -47.70 -6.47 0.07
CA ARG A 198 -48.11 -7.82 0.45
C ARG A 198 -49.37 -8.25 -0.29
N SER A 199 -50.35 -7.37 -0.47
CA SER A 199 -51.55 -7.69 -1.25
C SER A 199 -51.21 -7.95 -2.72
N GLY A 200 -50.34 -7.13 -3.33
CA GLY A 200 -49.85 -7.31 -4.70
C GLY A 200 -48.99 -8.56 -4.91
N LEU A 201 -48.17 -8.96 -3.93
CA LEU A 201 -47.42 -10.21 -4.00
C LEU A 201 -48.30 -11.44 -3.71
N SER A 202 -49.34 -11.29 -2.89
CA SER A 202 -50.28 -12.37 -2.60
C SER A 202 -51.29 -12.64 -3.72
N SER A 203 -51.49 -11.69 -4.64
CA SER A 203 -52.30 -11.87 -5.84
C SER A 203 -51.56 -12.58 -6.97
N LEU A 204 -50.26 -12.85 -6.80
CA LEU A 204 -49.49 -13.65 -7.75
C LEU A 204 -49.93 -15.12 -7.65
N PRO A 205 -50.23 -15.78 -8.78
CA PRO A 205 -50.51 -17.21 -8.81
C PRO A 205 -49.38 -17.99 -8.14
N ALA A 206 -49.73 -18.99 -7.32
CA ALA A 206 -48.73 -19.83 -6.65
C ALA A 206 -47.82 -20.46 -7.71
N PRO A 207 -46.48 -20.43 -7.51
CA PRO A 207 -45.54 -20.94 -8.49
C PRO A 207 -45.76 -22.45 -8.66
N ARG A 208 -46.22 -22.86 -9.85
CA ARG A 208 -46.34 -24.27 -10.21
C ARG A 208 -45.04 -24.74 -10.86
N ASN A 209 -44.13 -25.23 -10.03
CA ASN A 209 -43.00 -26.04 -10.47
C ASN A 209 -43.32 -27.52 -10.20
N ASP A 210 -44.32 -28.05 -10.91
CA ASP A 210 -44.56 -29.49 -11.00
C ASP A 210 -43.97 -29.98 -12.33
N TYR A 211 -42.65 -30.15 -12.38
CA TYR A 211 -41.99 -30.87 -13.47
C TYR A 211 -41.77 -32.31 -13.02
N GLU A 212 -42.64 -33.22 -13.47
CA GLU A 212 -42.31 -34.65 -13.46
C GLU A 212 -41.29 -34.87 -14.58
N ILE A 213 -40.02 -35.00 -14.22
CA ILE A 213 -38.96 -35.39 -15.16
C ILE A 213 -39.23 -36.86 -15.52
N VAL A 214 -40.05 -37.08 -16.54
CA VAL A 214 -40.12 -38.37 -17.21
C VAL A 214 -38.84 -38.49 -18.02
N VAL A 215 -37.84 -39.15 -17.44
CA VAL A 215 -36.65 -39.62 -18.16
C VAL A 215 -37.13 -40.71 -19.12
N PRO A 216 -37.09 -40.51 -20.45
CA PRO A 216 -37.40 -41.59 -21.38
C PRO A 216 -36.33 -42.68 -21.27
N ASP A 217 -36.71 -43.96 -21.14
CA ASP A 217 -35.81 -45.13 -21.06
C ASP A 217 -34.96 -45.38 -22.32
N SER A 218 -34.86 -44.42 -23.24
CA SER A 218 -34.02 -44.50 -24.41
C SER A 218 -32.63 -43.94 -24.11
N GLU A 219 -31.70 -44.88 -23.95
CA GLU A 219 -30.25 -44.70 -24.06
C GLU A 219 -29.57 -44.08 -22.83
N ILE A 220 -29.22 -44.95 -21.89
CA ILE A 220 -28.00 -44.80 -21.10
C ILE A 220 -26.82 -44.89 -22.11
N GLU A 221 -26.59 -43.83 -22.88
CA GLU A 221 -25.23 -43.54 -23.31
C GLU A 221 -24.46 -43.30 -22.02
N MET A 222 -23.55 -44.22 -21.70
CA MET A 222 -22.52 -43.95 -20.70
C MET A 222 -21.86 -42.64 -21.11
N GLU A 223 -22.22 -41.54 -20.43
CA GLU A 223 -21.42 -40.33 -20.48
C GLU A 223 -20.00 -40.76 -20.12
N ALA A 224 -19.13 -40.77 -21.12
CA ALA A 224 -17.70 -40.90 -20.92
C ALA A 224 -17.33 -39.88 -19.82
N PRO A 225 -16.48 -40.24 -18.85
CA PRO A 225 -16.14 -39.34 -17.75
C PRO A 225 -15.68 -38.03 -18.38
N VAL A 226 -16.46 -36.97 -18.20
CA VAL A 226 -16.15 -35.65 -18.73
C VAL A 226 -14.76 -35.35 -18.22
N GLU A 227 -13.79 -35.29 -19.14
CA GLU A 227 -12.39 -35.11 -18.79
C GLU A 227 -12.28 -33.86 -17.90
N ALA A 228 -11.98 -34.06 -16.61
CA ALA A 228 -11.68 -33.01 -15.65
C ALA A 228 -10.39 -32.22 -16.03
N ALA A 229 -9.87 -32.42 -17.24
CA ALA A 229 -8.75 -31.68 -17.80
C ALA A 229 -9.14 -30.25 -18.24
N ASN A 230 -10.44 -29.95 -18.39
CA ASN A 230 -10.92 -28.64 -18.85
C ASN A 230 -11.79 -27.88 -17.83
N SER A 231 -11.83 -28.30 -16.55
CA SER A 231 -12.42 -27.46 -15.50
C SER A 231 -11.41 -26.38 -15.14
N VAL A 232 -11.77 -25.12 -15.38
CA VAL A 232 -11.03 -23.95 -14.89
C VAL A 232 -10.97 -24.08 -13.36
N GLU A 233 -9.77 -24.22 -12.79
CA GLU A 233 -9.56 -24.29 -11.33
C GLU A 233 -10.26 -23.08 -10.67
N ASP A 234 -10.99 -23.32 -9.59
CA ASP A 234 -11.60 -22.23 -8.81
C ASP A 234 -10.51 -21.27 -8.35
N GLN A 235 -10.80 -19.95 -8.36
CA GLN A 235 -9.80 -18.94 -7.98
C GLN A 235 -9.22 -19.19 -6.59
N ALA A 236 -9.99 -19.79 -5.68
CA ALA A 236 -9.55 -20.18 -4.35
C ALA A 236 -8.48 -21.29 -4.37
N ASP A 237 -8.56 -22.25 -5.30
CA ASP A 237 -7.60 -23.34 -5.43
C ASP A 237 -6.26 -22.85 -6.01
N VAL A 238 -6.32 -21.90 -6.96
CA VAL A 238 -5.14 -21.22 -7.49
C VAL A 238 -4.44 -20.41 -6.39
N ASP A 239 -5.22 -19.64 -5.62
CA ASP A 239 -4.70 -18.82 -4.53
C ASP A 239 -4.08 -19.69 -3.41
N THR A 240 -4.71 -20.80 -3.04
CA THR A 240 -4.16 -21.72 -2.03
C THR A 240 -2.87 -22.38 -2.48
N ARG A 241 -2.76 -22.81 -3.75
CA ARG A 241 -1.51 -23.34 -4.32
C ARG A 241 -0.40 -22.30 -4.31
N TYR A 242 -0.72 -21.07 -4.71
CA TYR A 242 0.25 -19.96 -4.70
C TYR A 242 0.74 -19.63 -3.29
N LEU A 243 -0.18 -19.57 -2.32
CA LEU A 243 0.18 -19.36 -0.91
C LEU A 243 1.04 -20.50 -0.35
N ALA A 244 0.75 -21.76 -0.72
CA ALA A 244 1.55 -22.91 -0.32
C ALA A 244 2.98 -22.83 -0.89
N GLU A 245 3.14 -22.46 -2.16
CA GLU A 245 4.45 -22.29 -2.78
C GLU A 245 5.26 -21.17 -2.12
N LEU A 246 4.61 -20.02 -1.86
CA LEU A 246 5.23 -18.91 -1.12
C LEU A 246 5.65 -19.31 0.29
N LYS A 247 4.82 -20.11 0.97
CA LYS A 247 5.13 -20.60 2.31
C LYS A 247 6.33 -21.55 2.29
N ALA A 248 6.36 -22.50 1.36
CA ALA A 248 7.48 -23.42 1.18
C ALA A 248 8.79 -22.67 0.87
N LYS A 249 8.76 -21.66 -0.01
CA LYS A 249 9.93 -20.81 -0.28
C LYS A 249 10.43 -20.09 0.96
N ARG A 250 9.52 -19.53 1.76
CA ARG A 250 9.87 -18.87 3.03
C ARG A 250 10.45 -19.85 4.05
N GLU A 251 9.91 -21.06 4.14
CA GLU A 251 10.42 -22.10 5.04
C GLU A 251 11.83 -22.56 4.63
N LEU A 252 12.10 -22.74 3.34
CA LEU A 252 13.44 -23.04 2.83
C LEU A 252 14.42 -21.89 3.09
N GLU A 253 13.99 -20.64 2.87
CA GLU A 253 14.81 -19.47 3.19
C GLU A 253 15.12 -19.42 4.70
N MET A 254 14.13 -19.62 5.56
CA MET A 254 14.28 -19.65 7.01
C MET A 254 15.26 -20.76 7.46
N GLN A 255 15.18 -21.96 6.88
CA GLN A 255 16.10 -23.07 7.16
C GLN A 255 17.54 -22.76 6.76
N SER A 256 17.76 -21.88 5.79
CA SER A 256 19.08 -21.40 5.39
C SER A 256 19.63 -20.26 6.29
N ARG A 257 18.77 -19.62 7.10
CA ARG A 257 19.18 -18.57 8.04
C ARG A 257 19.90 -19.15 9.26
N SER A 258 20.47 -18.28 10.08
CA SER A 258 21.17 -18.65 11.31
C SER A 258 20.23 -19.34 12.32
N GLN A 259 20.76 -20.25 13.15
CA GLN A 259 19.98 -20.94 14.19
C GLN A 259 19.30 -19.98 15.20
N PRO A 260 19.92 -18.87 15.64
CA PRO A 260 19.25 -17.89 16.49
C PRO A 260 18.05 -17.21 15.82
N VAL A 261 18.07 -17.02 14.50
CA VAL A 261 16.93 -16.51 13.73
C VAL A 261 15.84 -17.57 13.63
N GLN A 262 16.20 -18.83 13.32
CA GLN A 262 15.24 -19.93 13.24
C GLN A 262 14.50 -20.21 14.56
N ARG A 263 15.19 -19.98 15.69
CA ARG A 263 14.65 -20.24 17.05
C ARG A 263 14.09 -18.99 17.72
N ASP A 264 14.03 -17.86 17.03
CA ASP A 264 13.61 -16.56 17.56
C ASP A 264 14.30 -16.19 18.89
N LEU A 265 15.59 -16.52 19.01
CA LEU A 265 16.38 -16.20 20.19
C LEU A 265 16.76 -14.71 20.20
N PRO A 266 16.92 -14.10 21.40
CA PRO A 266 17.36 -12.71 21.50
C PRO A 266 18.75 -12.54 20.86
N ARG A 267 18.86 -11.56 19.96
CA ARG A 267 20.09 -11.22 19.24
C ARG A 267 20.62 -9.87 19.72
N PRO A 268 21.95 -9.63 19.65
CA PRO A 268 22.53 -8.35 20.02
C PRO A 268 22.03 -7.23 19.10
N VAL A 269 21.74 -6.06 19.70
CA VAL A 269 21.29 -4.87 18.96
C VAL A 269 22.46 -4.20 18.21
N GLU A 270 23.66 -4.25 18.80
CA GLU A 270 24.89 -3.75 18.18
C GLU A 270 25.86 -4.91 17.95
N VAL A 271 26.49 -4.91 16.78
CA VAL A 271 27.50 -5.92 16.44
C VAL A 271 28.86 -5.43 16.94
N ASN A 272 29.47 -6.19 17.86
CA ASN A 272 30.78 -5.85 18.40
C ASN A 272 31.90 -6.33 17.46
N THR A 273 32.52 -5.40 16.75
CA THR A 273 33.65 -5.68 15.85
C THR A 273 35.01 -5.71 16.57
N ALA A 274 35.08 -5.30 17.84
CA ALA A 274 36.32 -5.27 18.63
C ALA A 274 36.85 -6.67 19.02
N VAL A 275 36.09 -7.73 18.73
CA VAL A 275 36.51 -9.13 18.95
C VAL A 275 37.61 -9.56 17.96
N LEU A 276 37.72 -8.87 16.83
CA LEU A 276 38.74 -9.12 15.81
C LEU A 276 40.10 -8.57 16.25
N ARG A 277 41.15 -9.37 16.07
CA ARG A 277 42.52 -8.89 16.25
C ARG A 277 42.92 -7.97 15.09
N PRO A 278 43.75 -6.94 15.34
CA PRO A 278 44.28 -6.10 14.28
C PRO A 278 45.03 -6.94 13.22
N PRO A 279 44.88 -6.61 11.92
CA PRO A 279 45.44 -7.41 10.83
C PRO A 279 46.96 -7.45 10.77
N HIS A 280 47.66 -6.52 11.46
CA HIS A 280 49.10 -6.55 11.66
C HIS A 280 49.38 -6.63 13.15
N THR A 281 49.46 -7.85 13.67
CA THR A 281 49.94 -8.14 15.02
C THR A 281 51.30 -8.81 14.91
N ASP A 282 52.31 -8.20 15.53
CA ASP A 282 53.65 -8.77 15.70
C ASP A 282 53.74 -9.31 17.14
N PRO A 283 54.08 -10.60 17.36
CA PRO A 283 54.49 -11.64 16.41
C PRO A 283 53.34 -12.21 15.55
N PRO A 284 53.65 -12.83 14.39
CA PRO A 284 52.62 -13.38 13.49
C PRO A 284 51.75 -14.42 14.21
N LEU A 285 50.44 -14.38 13.92
CA LEU A 285 49.47 -15.28 14.53
C LEU A 285 49.80 -16.74 14.21
N THR A 286 49.59 -17.62 15.20
CA THR A 286 49.64 -19.07 15.00
C THR A 286 48.51 -19.53 14.07
N GLU A 287 48.66 -20.69 13.43
CA GLU A 287 47.62 -21.22 12.52
C GLU A 287 46.26 -21.39 13.21
N LEU A 288 46.24 -21.82 14.48
CA LEU A 288 45.02 -21.89 15.28
C LEU A 288 44.38 -20.51 15.48
N GLN A 289 45.19 -19.51 15.82
CA GLN A 289 44.71 -18.14 15.99
C GLN A 289 44.20 -17.54 14.67
N LYS A 290 44.80 -17.88 13.52
CA LYS A 290 44.30 -17.48 12.20
C LYS A 290 42.93 -18.12 11.93
N ALA A 291 42.77 -19.42 12.23
CA ALA A 291 41.49 -20.11 12.11
C ALA A 291 40.40 -19.48 13.00
N GLU A 292 40.73 -19.14 14.25
CA GLU A 292 39.83 -18.40 15.15
C GLU A 292 39.40 -17.05 14.55
N GLU A 293 40.32 -16.28 13.95
CA GLU A 293 39.97 -15.01 13.32
C GLU A 293 39.07 -15.19 12.10
N PHE A 294 39.23 -16.25 11.31
CA PHE A 294 38.31 -16.56 10.22
C PHE A 294 36.89 -16.85 10.75
N ILE A 295 36.78 -17.67 11.79
CA ILE A 295 35.48 -17.98 12.42
C ILE A 295 34.82 -16.71 12.95
N LYS A 296 35.58 -15.83 13.62
CA LYS A 296 35.05 -14.57 14.15
C LYS A 296 34.58 -13.63 13.04
N ARG A 297 35.29 -13.56 11.91
CA ARG A 297 34.87 -12.76 10.76
C ARG A 297 33.56 -13.27 10.19
N GLU A 298 33.43 -14.58 9.98
CA GLU A 298 32.17 -15.18 9.51
C GLU A 298 31.01 -15.00 10.50
N MET A 299 31.31 -15.04 11.80
CA MET A 299 30.31 -14.73 12.82
C MET A 299 29.82 -13.28 12.71
N ILE A 300 30.73 -12.33 12.48
CA ILE A 300 30.38 -10.91 12.32
C ILE A 300 29.59 -10.68 11.04
N THR A 301 29.97 -11.28 9.91
CA THR A 301 29.22 -11.18 8.65
C THR A 301 27.80 -11.71 8.81
N MET A 302 27.63 -12.86 9.46
CA MET A 302 26.32 -13.45 9.77
C MET A 302 25.48 -12.52 10.67
N LEU A 303 26.08 -11.90 11.69
CA LEU A 303 25.36 -10.95 12.56
C LEU A 303 24.92 -9.68 11.81
N HIS A 304 25.75 -9.15 10.90
CA HIS A 304 25.35 -8.00 10.07
C HIS A 304 24.24 -8.38 9.08
N TYR A 305 24.28 -9.58 8.51
CA TYR A 305 23.23 -10.11 7.65
C TYR A 305 21.91 -10.26 8.42
N ASP A 306 21.95 -10.88 9.59
CA ASP A 306 20.76 -11.05 10.44
C ASP A 306 20.19 -9.69 10.88
N ALA A 307 21.02 -8.70 11.21
CA ALA A 307 20.54 -7.38 11.59
C ALA A 307 19.78 -6.65 10.46
N VAL A 308 20.14 -6.89 9.19
CA VAL A 308 19.50 -6.28 8.01
C VAL A 308 18.17 -6.95 7.69
N TYR A 309 18.16 -8.29 7.62
CA TYR A 309 17.01 -9.07 7.14
C TYR A 309 16.08 -9.53 8.27
N SER A 310 16.57 -9.61 9.50
CA SER A 310 15.84 -10.07 10.68
C SER A 310 16.20 -9.18 11.88
N PRO A 311 15.81 -7.89 11.84
CA PRO A 311 16.18 -6.93 12.87
C PRO A 311 15.68 -7.42 14.24
N PRO A 312 16.52 -7.35 15.31
CA PRO A 312 16.11 -7.76 16.63
C PRO A 312 14.96 -6.88 17.14
N VAL A 313 14.09 -7.45 17.99
CA VAL A 313 13.07 -6.66 18.69
C VAL A 313 13.76 -5.81 19.74
N ILE A 314 14.00 -4.54 19.43
CA ILE A 314 14.71 -3.60 20.30
C ILE A 314 13.78 -3.14 21.43
N PRO A 315 14.08 -3.44 22.72
CA PRO A 315 13.32 -2.92 23.84
C PRO A 315 13.35 -1.38 23.86
N VAL A 316 12.23 -0.75 24.21
CA VAL A 316 12.03 0.71 24.16
C VAL A 316 13.12 1.49 24.93
N GLU A 317 13.69 0.91 25.99
CA GLU A 317 14.77 1.53 26.77
C GLU A 317 16.09 1.67 26.01
N THR A 318 16.43 0.69 25.17
CA THR A 318 17.69 0.68 24.40
C THR A 318 17.65 1.64 23.21
N LYS A 319 16.47 1.91 22.62
CA LYS A 319 16.29 2.94 21.58
C LYS A 319 16.66 4.35 22.07
N LYS A 320 16.47 4.65 23.35
CA LYS A 320 16.77 5.97 23.93
C LYS A 320 18.26 6.23 24.14
N ARG A 321 19.10 5.19 24.15
CA ARG A 321 20.55 5.32 24.41
C ARG A 321 21.39 5.60 23.17
N GLY A 322 20.77 5.75 21.99
CA GLY A 322 21.50 6.00 20.74
C GLY A 322 22.39 4.83 20.29
N GLN A 323 22.24 3.66 20.91
CA GLN A 323 23.00 2.43 20.66
C GLN A 323 22.36 1.55 19.58
N VAL A 324 21.83 2.15 18.52
CA VAL A 324 21.28 1.38 17.40
C VAL A 324 22.11 1.74 16.18
N THR A 325 22.97 0.80 15.79
CA THR A 325 23.72 0.86 14.53
C THR A 325 22.71 1.03 13.39
N SER A 326 22.93 2.00 12.50
CA SER A 326 22.00 2.29 11.40
C SER A 326 22.04 1.13 10.40
N GLN A 327 20.89 0.76 9.83
CA GLN A 327 20.78 -0.29 8.80
C GLN A 327 21.80 -0.09 7.65
N ALA A 328 22.08 1.17 7.30
CA ALA A 328 23.07 1.53 6.29
C ALA A 328 24.49 1.05 6.64
N GLN A 329 24.89 1.08 7.92
CA GLN A 329 26.22 0.63 8.35
C GLN A 329 26.38 -0.88 8.19
N HIS A 330 25.30 -1.65 8.42
CA HIS A 330 25.33 -3.09 8.18
C HIS A 330 25.43 -3.42 6.68
N LEU A 331 24.73 -2.67 5.83
CA LEU A 331 24.82 -2.84 4.37
C LEU A 331 26.23 -2.52 3.84
N VAL A 332 26.85 -1.43 4.29
CA VAL A 332 28.23 -1.08 3.90
C VAL A 332 29.22 -2.17 4.32
N TYR A 333 29.04 -2.78 5.49
CA TYR A 333 29.89 -3.89 5.92
C TYR A 333 29.71 -5.13 5.03
N LEU A 334 28.47 -5.47 4.68
CA LEU A 334 28.14 -6.61 3.81
C LEU A 334 28.60 -6.39 2.36
N GLU A 335 28.69 -5.15 1.89
CA GLU A 335 29.30 -4.83 0.59
C GLU A 335 30.80 -5.16 0.57
N GLN A 336 31.49 -4.97 1.71
CA GLN A 336 32.91 -5.31 1.84
C GLN A 336 33.12 -6.80 2.14
N HIS A 337 32.18 -7.42 2.86
CA HIS A 337 32.23 -8.82 3.30
C HIS A 337 30.90 -9.51 2.95
N PRO A 338 30.75 -10.00 1.72
CA PRO A 338 29.50 -10.58 1.25
C PRO A 338 29.17 -11.84 2.04
N TYR A 339 27.89 -12.00 2.38
CA TYR A 339 27.38 -13.21 3.02
C TYR A 339 27.20 -14.32 1.98
N GLU A 340 27.88 -15.45 2.18
CA GLU A 340 27.74 -16.63 1.32
C GLU A 340 26.57 -17.49 1.78
N THR A 341 25.71 -17.89 0.84
CA THR A 341 24.63 -18.84 1.08
C THR A 341 25.03 -20.24 0.63
N TYR A 342 24.73 -21.24 1.44
CA TYR A 342 25.04 -22.63 1.16
C TYR A 342 23.76 -23.44 0.92
N SER A 343 23.87 -24.48 0.09
CA SER A 343 22.78 -25.43 -0.12
C SER A 343 22.53 -26.27 1.13
N GLN A 344 21.30 -26.76 1.30
CA GLN A 344 20.93 -27.60 2.44
C GLN A 344 21.75 -28.90 2.51
N ASP A 345 22.12 -29.46 1.37
CA ASP A 345 22.97 -30.65 1.27
C ASP A 345 24.38 -30.39 1.80
N GLN A 346 24.96 -29.22 1.48
CA GLN A 346 26.28 -28.82 1.97
C GLN A 346 26.25 -28.61 3.49
N LEU A 347 25.19 -27.98 4.02
CA LEU A 347 25.01 -27.80 5.46
C LEU A 347 24.86 -29.14 6.18
N ALA A 348 24.13 -30.09 5.60
CA ALA A 348 23.98 -31.43 6.16
C ALA A 348 25.31 -32.20 6.20
N GLN A 349 26.11 -32.12 5.12
CA GLN A 349 27.44 -32.72 5.07
C GLN A 349 28.39 -32.07 6.09
N ALA A 350 28.39 -30.74 6.20
CA ALA A 350 29.19 -30.01 7.18
C ALA A 350 28.80 -30.38 8.62
N HIS A 351 27.50 -30.51 8.90
CA HIS A 351 27.01 -30.94 10.21
C HIS A 351 27.46 -32.37 10.56
N ALA A 352 27.44 -33.28 9.59
CA ALA A 352 27.95 -34.64 9.80
C ALA A 352 29.45 -34.66 10.12
N ILE A 353 30.25 -33.83 9.45
CA ILE A 353 31.69 -33.68 9.74
C ILE A 353 31.90 -33.11 11.14
N LEU A 354 31.16 -32.06 11.51
CA LEU A 354 31.23 -31.47 12.85
C LEU A 354 30.86 -32.48 13.95
N GLN A 355 29.87 -33.34 13.72
CA GLN A 355 29.51 -34.39 14.67
C GLN A 355 30.67 -35.39 14.87
N GLN A 356 31.33 -35.81 13.80
CA GLN A 356 32.50 -36.69 13.88
C GLN A 356 33.65 -36.01 14.65
N GLU A 357 33.92 -34.74 14.37
CA GLU A 357 34.95 -33.98 15.09
C GLU A 357 34.60 -33.79 16.56
N MET A 358 33.33 -33.52 16.88
CA MET A 358 32.85 -33.42 18.26
C MET A 358 33.08 -34.71 19.04
N GLU A 359 32.90 -35.89 18.43
CA GLU A 359 33.20 -37.18 19.05
C GLU A 359 34.70 -37.34 19.32
N VAL A 360 35.55 -36.94 18.38
CA VAL A 360 37.01 -36.96 18.55
C VAL A 360 37.45 -36.02 19.69
N VAL A 361 36.92 -34.79 19.72
CA VAL A 361 37.20 -33.82 20.79
C VAL A 361 36.70 -34.34 22.14
N LYS A 362 35.49 -34.92 22.16
CA LYS A 362 34.91 -35.53 23.36
C LYS A 362 35.81 -36.62 23.93
N GLN A 363 36.32 -37.51 23.08
CA GLN A 363 37.28 -38.54 23.49
C GLN A 363 38.63 -37.94 23.93
N GLY A 364 39.17 -36.99 23.16
CA GLY A 364 40.48 -36.37 23.42
C GLY A 364 40.53 -35.53 24.70
N MET A 365 39.43 -34.85 25.04
CA MET A 365 39.30 -34.09 26.28
C MET A 365 38.86 -34.95 27.49
N GLY A 366 38.61 -36.25 27.28
CA GLY A 366 38.14 -37.15 28.33
C GLY A 366 36.72 -36.84 28.81
N HIS A 367 35.92 -36.16 27.99
CA HIS A 367 34.50 -35.94 28.26
C HIS A 367 33.77 -37.26 28.00
N GLY A 368 33.72 -38.14 29.00
CA GLY A 368 32.89 -39.35 28.94
C GLY A 368 31.41 -39.01 28.79
N ASP A 369 30.58 -40.04 28.60
CA ASP A 369 29.14 -39.90 28.78
C ASP A 369 28.85 -39.64 30.26
N LEU A 370 28.80 -38.36 30.66
CA LEU A 370 28.29 -37.98 31.97
C LEU A 370 26.81 -38.36 32.02
N SER A 371 26.43 -39.14 33.03
CA SER A 371 25.03 -39.39 33.29
C SER A 371 24.33 -38.07 33.63
N LEU A 372 23.04 -38.00 33.32
CA LEU A 372 22.22 -36.84 33.67
C LEU A 372 22.28 -36.56 35.18
N GLU A 373 22.36 -37.60 36.01
CA GLU A 373 22.50 -37.49 37.46
C GLU A 373 23.80 -36.80 37.89
N SER A 374 24.94 -37.16 37.27
CA SER A 374 26.22 -36.49 37.55
C SER A 374 26.18 -35.02 37.12
N TYR A 375 25.53 -34.72 35.99
CA TYR A 375 25.35 -33.34 35.54
C TYR A 375 24.46 -32.53 36.50
N THR A 376 23.32 -33.09 36.94
CA THR A 376 22.41 -32.40 37.87
C THR A 376 23.08 -32.13 39.21
N GLN A 377 23.89 -33.07 39.71
CA GLN A 377 24.61 -32.86 40.97
C GLN A 377 25.64 -31.73 40.85
N VAL A 378 26.48 -31.74 39.82
CA VAL A 378 27.47 -30.66 39.60
C VAL A 378 26.77 -29.32 39.37
N TRP A 379 25.66 -29.31 38.63
CA TRP A 379 24.87 -28.11 38.40
C TRP A 379 24.31 -27.53 39.71
N GLU A 380 23.70 -28.36 40.55
CA GLU A 380 23.18 -27.95 41.86
C GLU A 380 24.29 -27.43 42.78
N GLU A 381 25.45 -28.10 42.80
CA GLU A 381 26.61 -27.67 43.58
C GLU A 381 27.17 -26.32 43.09
N CYS A 382 27.32 -26.13 41.77
CA CYS A 382 27.73 -24.84 41.20
C CYS A 382 26.70 -23.73 41.46
N LEU A 383 25.40 -24.04 41.33
CA LEU A 383 24.33 -23.09 41.58
C LEU A 383 24.29 -22.68 43.06
N ALA A 384 24.49 -23.63 43.97
CA ALA A 384 24.62 -23.37 45.39
C ALA A 384 25.82 -22.45 45.69
N GLN A 385 26.99 -22.67 45.06
CA GLN A 385 28.16 -21.81 45.24
C GLN A 385 27.95 -20.37 44.74
N VAL A 386 27.26 -20.20 43.60
CA VAL A 386 26.93 -18.86 43.07
C VAL A 386 25.95 -18.13 43.97
N HIS A 387 25.02 -18.85 44.62
CA HIS A 387 24.12 -18.27 45.62
C HIS A 387 24.82 -17.96 46.94
N ILE A 388 25.79 -18.77 47.37
CA ILE A 388 26.59 -18.54 48.58
C ILE A 388 27.54 -17.35 48.41
N ASN A 389 28.11 -17.13 47.21
CA ASN A 389 29.03 -16.04 46.94
C ASN A 389 28.35 -14.68 46.61
N ASN A 390 27.02 -14.64 46.51
CA ASN A 390 26.23 -13.43 46.28
C ASN A 390 25.51 -12.90 47.55
N ILE A 391 25.85 -13.46 48.71
CA ILE A 391 25.54 -12.92 50.05
C ILE A 391 26.86 -12.44 50.65
#